data_AF-A0A329TF21-F1
#
_entry.id   AF-A0A329TF21-F1
#
_cell.length_a   1.000
_cell.length_b   1.000
_cell.length_c   1.000
_cell.angle_alpha   90.00
_cell.angle_beta   90.00
_cell.angle_gamma   90.00
#
_symmetry.space_group_name_H-M   'P 1'
#
loop_
_entity.id
_entity.type
_entity.pdbx_description
1 polymer ?
#
loop_
_entity_poly.entity_id
_entity_poly.type
_entity_poly.pdbx_seq_one_letter_code
_entity_poly.pdbx_strand_id
1 'polypeptide(L)'
;MSDNVFLVPVDPENFGRTVRSTVDLAEYDDRPEPLADLEEARLWAVGDDSGNGSTFDRMESGDLLLFYHDDEYVATGRVGETFTDEDRWVSGTFWTAFPTMRVYTVESFTPVSVPKRGVNRIFDYSASYTPGLMRVADSRVTRELSTIETALDVYTERNAEA
;
A
#
# COMPACT_ATOMS: atom_id res chain seq x y z
N MET A 1 18.04 7.03 3.12
CA MET A 1 16.71 6.42 2.98
C MET A 1 16.89 5.19 2.14
N SER A 2 16.30 4.08 2.55
CA SER A 2 16.25 2.87 1.73
C SER A 2 15.16 3.10 0.68
N ASP A 3 15.40 2.81 -0.59
CA ASP A 3 14.40 2.94 -1.65
C ASP A 3 13.61 1.63 -1.78
N ASN A 4 12.86 1.23 -0.73
CA ASN A 4 12.14 -0.03 -0.81
C ASN A 4 10.88 0.12 -1.67
N VAL A 5 10.52 -0.98 -2.33
CA VAL A 5 9.24 -1.12 -3.04
C VAL A 5 8.51 -2.32 -2.46
N PHE A 6 7.24 -2.14 -2.14
CA PHE A 6 6.36 -3.18 -1.65
C PHE A 6 5.22 -3.44 -2.63
N LEU A 7 4.98 -4.72 -2.93
CA LEU A 7 3.84 -5.16 -3.72
C LEU A 7 2.76 -5.59 -2.73
N VAL A 8 1.60 -4.92 -2.77
CA VAL A 8 0.56 -5.05 -1.75
C VAL A 8 -0.73 -5.55 -2.39
N PRO A 9 -1.09 -6.84 -2.20
CA PRO A 9 -2.42 -7.31 -2.56
C PRO A 9 -3.45 -6.65 -1.67
N VAL A 10 -4.58 -6.23 -2.25
CA VAL A 10 -5.64 -5.56 -1.50
C VAL A 10 -6.98 -6.27 -1.65
N ASP A 11 -7.79 -6.20 -0.60
CA ASP A 11 -9.22 -6.44 -0.70
C ASP A 11 -9.91 -5.16 -1.21
N PRO A 12 -10.68 -5.19 -2.31
CA PRO A 12 -11.25 -3.97 -2.91
C PRO A 12 -12.20 -3.20 -2.00
N GLU A 13 -12.94 -3.89 -1.13
CA GLU A 13 -13.93 -3.27 -0.26
C GLU A 13 -13.23 -2.41 0.81
N ASN A 14 -12.33 -3.03 1.57
CA ASN A 14 -11.56 -2.32 2.59
C ASN A 14 -10.65 -1.26 1.95
N PHE A 15 -10.02 -1.57 0.81
CA PHE A 15 -9.13 -0.63 0.12
C PHE A 15 -9.88 0.62 -0.35
N GLY A 16 -11.09 0.43 -0.90
CA GLY A 16 -11.96 1.51 -1.32
C GLY A 16 -12.31 2.46 -0.17
N ARG A 17 -12.52 1.90 1.04
CA ARG A 17 -12.90 2.66 2.23
C ARG A 17 -11.76 3.44 2.85
N THR A 18 -10.55 2.87 2.91
CA THR A 18 -9.49 3.43 3.77
C THR A 18 -8.24 3.89 3.05
N VAL A 19 -8.02 3.49 1.79
CA VAL A 19 -6.85 3.95 1.01
C VAL A 19 -7.29 4.80 -0.17
N ARG A 20 -8.29 4.34 -0.93
CA ARG A 20 -8.78 5.12 -2.06
C ARG A 20 -9.42 6.43 -1.60
N SER A 21 -10.27 6.33 -0.58
CA SER A 21 -10.80 7.47 0.16
C SER A 21 -10.03 7.66 1.45
N THR A 22 -9.86 8.91 1.89
CA THR A 22 -9.45 9.19 3.27
C THR A 22 -10.52 8.72 4.24
N VAL A 23 -10.10 8.29 5.42
CA VAL A 23 -10.98 8.21 6.58
C VAL A 23 -10.93 9.53 7.33
N ASP A 24 -12.10 10.00 7.75
CA ASP A 24 -12.22 11.12 8.69
C ASP A 24 -11.92 10.60 10.09
N LEU A 25 -10.90 11.17 10.72
CA LEU A 25 -10.46 10.82 12.07
C LEU A 25 -10.97 11.83 13.11
N ALA A 26 -11.49 12.99 12.69
CA ALA A 26 -11.96 14.03 13.59
C ALA A 26 -13.21 13.62 14.38
N GLU A 27 -13.96 12.63 13.88
CA GLU A 27 -15.12 12.06 14.58
C GLU A 27 -14.76 11.11 15.73
N TYR A 28 -13.48 10.82 15.95
CA TYR A 28 -13.00 9.80 16.90
C TYR A 28 -12.07 10.38 17.98
N ASP A 29 -12.61 10.60 19.18
CA ASP A 29 -11.85 11.10 20.33
C ASP A 29 -10.92 10.03 20.96
N ASP A 30 -11.16 8.75 20.68
CA ASP A 30 -10.46 7.59 21.24
C ASP A 30 -9.40 6.98 20.32
N ARG A 31 -9.05 7.72 19.25
CA ARG A 31 -8.03 7.30 18.28
C ARG A 31 -6.66 7.07 18.92
N PRO A 32 -5.88 6.07 18.43
CA PRO A 32 -4.57 5.75 18.98
C PRO A 32 -3.56 6.89 18.76
N GLU A 33 -2.50 6.95 19.58
CA GLU A 33 -1.49 8.02 19.59
C GLU A 33 -0.94 8.37 18.18
N PRO A 34 -0.58 7.40 17.30
CA PRO A 34 -0.10 7.69 15.94
C PRO A 34 -1.09 8.44 15.05
N LEU A 35 -2.38 8.41 15.39
CA LEU A 35 -3.46 9.07 14.65
C LEU A 35 -4.01 10.31 15.39
N ALA A 36 -3.52 10.59 16.61
CA ALA A 36 -4.11 11.57 17.51
C ALA A 36 -4.09 13.01 16.96
N ASP A 37 -3.10 13.34 16.13
CA ASP A 37 -2.93 14.67 15.55
C ASP A 37 -3.44 14.78 14.10
N LEU A 38 -4.04 13.71 13.55
CA LEU A 38 -4.53 13.68 12.18
C LEU A 38 -6.04 13.94 12.13
N GLU A 39 -6.48 14.82 11.24
CA GLU A 39 -7.92 15.03 10.95
C GLU A 39 -8.43 14.00 9.94
N GLU A 40 -7.60 13.62 8.98
CA GLU A 40 -7.90 12.60 7.98
C GLU A 40 -6.65 11.75 7.70
N ALA A 41 -6.84 10.49 7.34
CA ALA A 41 -5.74 9.63 6.93
C ALA A 41 -6.15 8.63 5.85
N ARG A 42 -5.16 8.11 5.12
CA ARG A 42 -5.32 6.82 4.41
C ARG A 42 -4.65 5.75 5.23
N LEU A 43 -5.35 4.67 5.49
CA LEU A 43 -4.91 3.59 6.37
C LEU A 43 -4.94 2.27 5.61
N TRP A 44 -3.88 1.49 5.76
CA TRP A 44 -3.87 0.09 5.38
C TRP A 44 -3.21 -0.75 6.46
N ALA A 45 -3.37 -2.06 6.36
CA ALA A 45 -2.73 -2.97 7.28
C ALA A 45 -2.28 -4.25 6.61
N VAL A 46 -1.40 -4.92 7.32
CA VAL A 46 -0.78 -6.16 6.92
C VAL A 46 -1.40 -7.28 7.75
N GLY A 47 -1.91 -8.33 7.12
CA GLY A 47 -2.49 -9.47 7.84
C GLY A 47 -1.45 -10.15 8.74
N ASP A 48 -1.90 -10.70 9.88
CA ASP A 48 -1.03 -11.28 10.91
C ASP A 48 -0.36 -12.63 10.54
N ASP A 49 -0.46 -13.06 9.29
CA ASP A 49 0.08 -14.33 8.79
C ASP A 49 1.61 -14.38 8.84
N SER A 50 2.16 -15.60 8.91
CA SER A 50 3.54 -15.89 9.32
C SER A 50 4.67 -15.40 8.39
N GLY A 51 4.41 -14.65 7.32
CA GLY A 51 5.45 -13.99 6.49
C GLY A 51 5.35 -12.47 6.48
N ASN A 52 4.20 -11.95 6.87
CA ASN A 52 3.80 -10.58 6.67
C ASN A 52 4.40 -9.64 7.72
N GLY A 53 4.53 -10.09 8.97
CA GLY A 53 5.19 -9.32 10.04
C GLY A 53 6.60 -8.88 9.66
N SER A 54 7.44 -9.81 9.19
CA SER A 54 8.82 -9.46 8.75
C SER A 54 8.89 -8.51 7.56
N THR A 55 7.81 -8.42 6.77
CA THR A 55 7.73 -7.47 5.64
C THR A 55 7.31 -6.11 6.15
N PHE A 56 6.33 -6.07 7.06
CA PHE A 56 5.89 -4.85 7.75
C PHE A 56 7.03 -4.20 8.54
N ASP A 57 7.81 -4.98 9.28
CA ASP A 57 8.94 -4.48 10.09
C ASP A 57 10.05 -3.82 9.25
N ARG A 58 10.02 -4.00 7.92
CA ARG A 58 10.95 -3.38 6.96
C ARG A 58 10.40 -2.14 6.28
N MET A 59 9.13 -1.80 6.50
CA MET A 59 8.52 -0.61 5.94
C MET A 59 9.04 0.62 6.69
N GLU A 60 9.67 1.52 5.94
CA GLU A 60 10.13 2.81 6.42
C GLU A 60 9.33 3.93 5.76
N SER A 61 9.19 5.06 6.44
CA SER A 61 8.55 6.25 5.87
C SER A 61 9.20 6.64 4.55
N GLY A 62 8.38 6.91 3.54
CA GLY A 62 8.81 7.22 2.17
C GLY A 62 9.01 6.01 1.26
N ASP A 63 8.88 4.78 1.74
CA ASP A 63 8.94 3.58 0.88
C ASP A 63 7.76 3.52 -0.10
N LEU A 64 7.99 2.98 -1.30
CA LEU A 64 6.98 2.89 -2.34
C LEU A 64 6.04 1.70 -2.13
N LEU A 65 4.74 1.98 -2.15
CA LEU A 65 3.66 0.99 -2.08
C LEU A 65 3.01 0.87 -3.47
N LEU A 66 2.92 -0.36 -3.98
CA LEU A 66 2.21 -0.68 -5.21
C LEU A 66 1.04 -1.61 -4.90
N PHE A 67 -0.17 -1.04 -4.88
CA PHE A 67 -1.39 -1.75 -4.53
C PHE A 67 -2.00 -2.42 -5.75
N TYR A 68 -2.36 -3.69 -5.64
CA TYR A 68 -2.98 -4.44 -6.74
C TYR A 68 -4.09 -5.36 -6.27
N HIS A 69 -5.03 -5.60 -7.18
CA HIS A 69 -6.10 -6.58 -7.04
C HIS A 69 -6.24 -7.35 -8.36
N ASP A 70 -6.45 -8.66 -8.27
CA ASP A 70 -6.46 -9.57 -9.42
C ASP A 70 -5.21 -9.44 -10.31
N ASP A 71 -5.39 -8.92 -11.53
CA ASP A 71 -4.38 -8.76 -12.56
C ASP A 71 -4.03 -7.29 -12.83
N GLU A 72 -4.39 -6.36 -11.93
CA GLU A 72 -4.17 -4.93 -12.10
C GLU A 72 -3.65 -4.25 -10.82
N TYR A 73 -2.64 -3.40 -11.00
CA TYR A 73 -2.24 -2.40 -10.02
C TYR A 73 -3.15 -1.20 -10.12
N VAL A 74 -3.76 -0.83 -8.98
CA VAL A 74 -4.86 0.13 -8.88
C VAL A 74 -4.47 1.44 -8.21
N ALA A 75 -3.34 1.46 -7.50
CA ALA A 75 -2.80 2.67 -6.90
C ALA A 75 -1.31 2.54 -6.57
N THR A 76 -0.65 3.68 -6.45
CA THR A 76 0.61 3.84 -5.75
C THR A 76 0.42 4.69 -4.50
N GLY A 77 1.37 4.61 -3.58
CA GLY A 77 1.47 5.49 -2.43
C GLY A 77 2.84 5.37 -1.77
N ARG A 78 3.05 6.13 -0.71
CA ARG A 78 4.23 6.09 0.13
C ARG A 78 3.85 5.67 1.54
N VAL A 79 4.69 4.89 2.20
CA VAL A 79 4.52 4.63 3.63
C VAL A 79 4.67 5.97 4.38
N GLY A 80 3.69 6.33 5.19
CA GLY A 80 3.82 7.46 6.13
C GLY A 80 4.42 6.99 7.44
N GLU A 81 3.56 6.64 8.39
CA GLU A 81 3.89 6.11 9.70
C GLU A 81 3.45 4.64 9.81
N THR A 82 4.25 3.81 10.48
CA THR A 82 3.92 2.41 10.80
C THR A 82 3.75 2.26 12.30
N PHE A 83 2.73 1.53 12.74
CA PHE A 83 2.47 1.31 14.16
C PHE A 83 1.76 -0.01 14.43
N THR A 84 1.83 -0.46 15.68
CA THR A 84 1.06 -1.60 16.18
C THR A 84 -0.13 -1.09 16.97
N ASP A 85 -1.32 -1.35 16.45
CA ASP A 85 -2.61 -1.07 17.06
C ASP A 85 -3.03 -2.27 17.94
N GLU A 86 -2.47 -2.35 19.15
CA GLU A 86 -2.65 -3.49 20.06
C GLU A 86 -4.12 -3.73 20.42
N ASP A 87 -4.90 -2.65 20.53
CA ASP A 87 -6.33 -2.70 20.83
C ASP A 87 -7.19 -2.98 19.59
N ARG A 88 -6.57 -3.07 18.40
CA ARG A 88 -7.22 -3.31 17.11
C ARG A 88 -8.28 -2.25 16.77
N TRP A 89 -8.10 -1.04 17.27
CA TRP A 89 -9.02 0.07 17.05
C TRP A 89 -9.27 0.33 15.56
N VAL A 90 -8.21 0.45 14.75
CA VAL A 90 -8.29 0.71 13.30
C VAL A 90 -9.06 -0.41 12.60
N SER A 91 -8.69 -1.67 12.86
CA SER A 91 -9.33 -2.81 12.19
C SER A 91 -10.78 -3.01 12.63
N GLY A 92 -11.11 -2.70 13.89
CA GLY A 92 -12.47 -2.75 14.41
C GLY A 92 -13.36 -1.60 13.91
N THR A 93 -12.77 -0.43 13.67
CA THR A 93 -13.49 0.77 13.23
C THR A 93 -13.73 0.79 11.72
N PHE A 94 -12.72 0.45 10.91
CA PHE A 94 -12.77 0.73 9.47
C PHE A 94 -12.84 -0.49 8.56
N TRP A 95 -12.44 -1.68 9.03
CA TRP A 95 -12.37 -2.87 8.17
C TRP A 95 -13.39 -3.93 8.56
N THR A 96 -13.88 -4.64 7.55
CA THR A 96 -14.75 -5.80 7.74
C THR A 96 -13.93 -7.08 7.62
N ALA A 97 -14.03 -7.96 8.61
CA ALA A 97 -13.43 -9.29 8.61
C ALA A 97 -11.89 -9.33 8.38
N PHE A 98 -11.18 -8.27 8.75
CA PHE A 98 -9.73 -8.18 8.63
C PHE A 98 -9.06 -7.80 9.96
N PRO A 99 -9.06 -8.70 10.96
CA PRO A 99 -8.46 -8.42 12.25
C PRO A 99 -6.93 -8.42 12.12
N THR A 100 -6.32 -7.26 12.34
CA THR A 100 -4.87 -7.09 12.31
C THR A 100 -4.47 -5.95 13.23
N MET A 101 -3.25 -6.02 13.75
CA MET A 101 -2.66 -4.98 14.59
C MET A 101 -1.61 -4.16 13.83
N ARG A 102 -1.15 -4.59 12.64
CA ARG A 102 -0.02 -3.96 11.94
C ARG A 102 -0.52 -2.97 10.92
N VAL A 103 -0.56 -1.70 11.30
CA VAL A 103 -1.17 -0.62 10.53
C VAL A 103 -0.10 0.33 10.02
N TYR A 104 -0.34 0.90 8.85
CA TYR A 104 0.45 2.01 8.35
C TYR A 104 -0.42 3.07 7.65
N THR A 105 0.02 4.33 7.70
CA THR A 105 -0.57 5.41 6.93
C THR A 105 -0.03 5.44 5.50
N VAL A 106 -0.85 5.89 4.56
CA VAL A 106 -0.49 6.00 3.14
C VAL A 106 -0.46 7.47 2.72
N GLU A 107 0.71 7.92 2.31
CA GLU A 107 0.96 9.25 1.77
C GLU A 107 1.09 9.22 0.24
N SER A 108 1.09 10.39 -0.40
CA SER A 108 1.31 10.55 -1.85
C SER A 108 0.48 9.60 -2.73
N PHE A 109 -0.76 9.31 -2.30
CA PHE A 109 -1.65 8.40 -2.99
C PHE A 109 -1.91 8.87 -4.42
N THR A 110 -1.69 7.97 -5.39
CA THR A 110 -2.00 8.22 -6.80
C THR A 110 -2.75 7.01 -7.37
N PRO A 111 -3.98 7.17 -7.90
CA PRO A 111 -4.66 6.08 -8.58
C PRO A 111 -3.94 5.73 -9.88
N VAL A 112 -3.79 4.44 -10.17
CA VAL A 112 -3.20 3.95 -11.43
C VAL A 112 -4.05 2.82 -12.00
N SER A 113 -3.86 2.51 -13.28
CA SER A 113 -4.46 1.35 -13.94
C SER A 113 -3.37 0.72 -14.81
N VAL A 114 -2.65 -0.25 -14.23
CA VAL A 114 -1.52 -0.92 -14.87
C VAL A 114 -1.67 -2.43 -14.70
N PRO A 115 -1.70 -3.24 -15.77
CA PRO A 115 -1.82 -4.67 -15.62
C PRO A 115 -0.56 -5.22 -14.94
N LYS A 116 -0.76 -6.23 -14.10
CA LYS A 116 0.28 -6.90 -13.30
C LYS A 116 1.49 -7.32 -14.13
N ARG A 117 1.28 -7.79 -15.36
CA ARG A 117 2.35 -8.13 -16.32
C ARG A 117 3.28 -6.94 -16.65
N GLY A 118 2.75 -5.72 -16.65
CA GLY A 118 3.50 -4.49 -16.90
C GLY A 118 4.44 -4.18 -15.74
N VAL A 119 3.92 -4.22 -14.51
CA VAL A 119 4.71 -4.02 -13.29
C VAL A 119 5.71 -5.15 -13.08
N ASN A 120 5.33 -6.39 -13.33
CA ASN A 120 6.25 -7.54 -13.28
C ASN A 120 7.47 -7.32 -14.19
N ARG A 121 7.28 -6.72 -15.37
CA ARG A 121 8.39 -6.40 -16.27
C ARG A 121 9.33 -5.34 -15.70
N ILE A 122 8.82 -4.35 -14.98
CA ILE A 122 9.65 -3.31 -14.34
C ILE A 122 10.64 -3.94 -13.36
N PHE A 123 10.20 -4.95 -12.60
CA PHE A 123 11.00 -5.63 -11.58
C PHE A 123 11.61 -6.96 -12.04
N ASP A 124 11.61 -7.24 -13.35
CA ASP A 124 12.15 -8.45 -13.97
C ASP A 124 11.54 -9.77 -13.45
N TYR A 125 10.27 -9.74 -13.05
CA TYR A 125 9.49 -10.94 -12.72
C TYR A 125 8.88 -11.56 -13.99
N SER A 126 8.52 -12.85 -13.92
CA SER A 126 7.80 -13.49 -15.01
C SER A 126 6.42 -12.86 -15.19
N ALA A 127 5.90 -12.85 -16.44
CA ALA A 127 4.64 -12.18 -16.75
C ALA A 127 3.44 -12.72 -15.95
N SER A 128 3.45 -14.01 -15.59
CA SER A 128 2.41 -14.69 -14.82
C SER A 128 2.65 -14.69 -13.31
N TYR A 129 3.73 -14.06 -12.83
CA TYR A 129 4.02 -13.99 -11.40
C TYR A 129 2.89 -13.25 -10.67
N THR A 130 2.40 -13.86 -9.59
CA THR A 130 1.43 -13.24 -8.69
C THR A 130 2.08 -13.19 -7.30
N PRO A 131 2.54 -12.01 -6.85
CA PRO A 131 3.16 -11.88 -5.54
C PRO A 131 2.13 -12.10 -4.42
N GLY A 132 2.60 -12.30 -3.19
CA GLY A 132 1.81 -11.98 -2.00
C GLY A 132 2.14 -10.55 -1.56
N LEU A 133 1.90 -10.20 -0.29
CA LEU A 133 2.57 -9.04 0.29
C LEU A 133 4.08 -9.33 0.32
N MET A 134 4.88 -8.47 -0.30
CA MET A 134 6.34 -8.63 -0.28
C MET A 134 7.09 -7.34 -0.56
N ARG A 135 8.32 -7.29 -0.08
CA ARG A 135 9.34 -6.32 -0.52
C ARG A 135 10.03 -6.82 -1.79
N VAL A 136 10.14 -5.96 -2.80
CA VAL A 136 10.95 -6.20 -3.99
C VAL A 136 12.43 -6.24 -3.59
N ALA A 137 13.17 -7.21 -4.10
CA ALA A 137 14.60 -7.31 -3.80
C ALA A 137 15.38 -6.10 -4.34
N ASP A 138 16.38 -5.63 -3.60
CA ASP A 138 17.20 -4.46 -3.97
C ASP A 138 17.80 -4.58 -5.37
N SER A 139 18.22 -5.79 -5.75
CA SER A 139 18.78 -6.06 -7.08
C SER A 139 17.77 -5.90 -8.23
N ARG A 140 16.47 -5.81 -7.94
CA ARG A 140 15.39 -5.61 -8.91
C ARG A 140 14.91 -4.16 -8.96
N VAL A 141 15.14 -3.37 -7.90
CA VAL A 141 14.87 -1.93 -7.88
C VAL A 141 16.04 -1.20 -8.52
N THR A 142 16.07 -1.20 -9.87
CA THR A 142 17.19 -0.65 -10.65
C THR A 142 17.01 0.81 -11.06
N ARG A 143 15.92 1.45 -10.63
CA ARG A 143 15.52 2.83 -10.97
C ARG A 143 15.07 3.53 -9.70
N GLU A 144 15.17 4.86 -9.69
CA GLU A 144 14.62 5.69 -8.63
C GLU A 144 13.10 5.52 -8.51
N LEU A 145 12.58 5.61 -7.28
CA LEU A 145 11.15 5.41 -6.99
C LEU A 145 10.27 6.37 -7.80
N SER A 146 10.68 7.63 -7.93
CA SER A 146 9.99 8.65 -8.75
C SER A 146 9.89 8.27 -10.23
N THR A 147 10.92 7.60 -10.76
CA THR A 147 10.93 7.12 -12.15
C THR A 147 9.96 5.95 -12.33
N ILE A 148 9.87 5.07 -11.33
CA ILE A 148 8.90 3.96 -11.33
C ILE A 148 7.48 4.53 -11.31
N GLU A 149 7.19 5.46 -10.39
CA GLU A 149 5.87 6.13 -10.30
C GLU A 149 5.49 6.80 -11.62
N THR A 150 6.39 7.59 -12.21
CA THR A 150 6.17 8.26 -13.51
C THR A 150 5.86 7.24 -14.61
N ALA A 151 6.53 6.08 -14.63
CA ALA A 151 6.27 5.06 -15.64
C ALA A 151 4.88 4.43 -15.50
N LEU A 152 4.38 4.27 -14.26
CA LEU A 152 3.04 3.76 -13.99
C LEU A 152 1.96 4.78 -14.35
N ASP A 153 2.21 6.06 -14.08
CA ASP A 153 1.33 7.17 -14.44
C ASP A 153 1.15 7.29 -15.96
N VAL A 154 2.26 7.36 -16.70
CA VAL A 154 2.25 7.38 -18.18
C VAL A 154 1.57 6.15 -18.76
N TYR A 155 1.72 4.98 -18.13
CA TYR A 155 1.00 3.79 -18.56
C TYR A 155 -0.51 3.97 -18.36
N THR A 156 -0.93 4.45 -17.19
CA THR A 156 -2.33 4.69 -16.85
C THR A 156 -2.99 5.63 -17.85
N GLU A 157 -2.37 6.78 -18.12
CA GLU A 157 -2.86 7.77 -19.10
C GLU A 157 -3.10 7.13 -20.48
N ARG A 158 -2.13 6.35 -20.97
CA ARG A 158 -2.23 5.68 -22.27
C ARG A 158 -3.37 4.66 -22.37
N ASN A 159 -3.75 4.03 -21.27
CA ASN A 159 -4.83 3.04 -21.27
C ASN A 159 -6.21 3.67 -21.03
N ALA A 160 -6.25 4.88 -20.46
CA ALA A 160 -7.49 5.64 -20.32
C ALA A 160 -7.99 6.20 -21.69
N GLU A 161 -7.10 6.39 -22.65
CA GLU A 161 -7.41 6.88 -24.01
C GLU A 161 -7.76 5.78 -25.02
N ALA A 162 -7.63 4.50 -24.65
CA ALA A 162 -7.79 3.34 -25.53
C ALA A 162 -9.16 2.66 -25.40
#